data_AF-F3GCZ3-F1
#
_entry.id   AF-F3GCZ3-F1
#
_cell.length_a   1.000
_cell.length_b   1.000
_cell.length_c   1.000
_cell.angle_alpha   90.00
_cell.angle_beta   90.00
_cell.angle_gamma   90.00
#
_symmetry.space_group_name_H-M   'P 1'
#
loop_
_entity.id
_entity.type
_entity.pdbx_description
1 polymer ?
#
loop_
_entity_poly.entity_id
_entity_poly.type
_entity_poly.pdbx_seq_one_letter_code
_entity_poly.pdbx_strand_id
1 'polypeptide(L)'
;MYLAEFLTVALIHLLAVASPGPDFAVVVRESVAHGRKAGTWAALGVGSAIFLHVGYSLLGIGIIVSQSIVLFNALKWAAAAYLLYIGIKALRAKPAAATDDAAIKATPCERTARGAYVSGFVTNGLNPKATLFFLSLFTVVINPHTPLLVQGGYGVYLAVATAAWFCLVGATVQPGPGARRIRAHGALVRPGHGRRADRAGHQTGADRGPLNAEFRLAYAAVRTPLADSAGRLGKSSLLLISLAA
;
A
#
# COMPACT_ATOMS: atom_id res chain seq x y z
N MET A 1 7.76 -9.34 32.51
CA MET A 1 6.30 -9.27 32.28
C MET A 1 5.97 -8.59 30.95
N TYR A 2 6.55 -7.43 30.62
CA TYR A 2 6.30 -6.72 29.35
C TYR A 2 6.73 -7.48 28.08
N LEU A 3 7.76 -8.33 28.14
CA LEU A 3 8.20 -9.11 26.97
C LEU A 3 7.10 -10.06 26.47
N ALA A 4 6.42 -10.78 27.36
CA ALA A 4 5.35 -11.71 26.98
C ALA A 4 4.15 -10.98 26.37
N GLU A 5 3.77 -9.85 26.96
CA GLU A 5 2.75 -8.94 26.43
C GLU A 5 3.15 -8.42 25.04
N PHE A 6 4.38 -7.91 24.89
CA PHE A 6 4.93 -7.46 23.61
C PHE A 6 4.90 -8.56 22.55
N LEU A 7 5.32 -9.78 22.87
CA LEU A 7 5.31 -10.90 21.93
C LEU A 7 3.88 -11.25 21.48
N THR A 8 2.92 -11.15 22.39
CA THR A 8 1.50 -11.39 22.08
C THR A 8 0.94 -10.27 21.18
N VAL A 9 1.23 -9.01 21.50
CA VAL A 9 0.91 -7.85 20.66
C VAL A 9 1.53 -8.00 19.27
N ALA A 10 2.81 -8.37 19.21
CA ALA A 10 3.56 -8.56 17.97
C ALA A 10 2.94 -9.65 17.09
N LEU A 11 2.64 -10.82 17.68
CA LEU A 11 2.05 -11.94 16.97
C LEU A 11 0.65 -11.59 16.42
N ILE A 12 -0.23 -11.07 17.27
CA ILE A 12 -1.59 -10.69 16.87
C ILE A 12 -1.55 -9.63 15.77
N HIS A 13 -0.64 -8.65 15.89
CA HIS A 13 -0.47 -7.62 14.88
C HIS A 13 0.01 -8.16 13.53
N LEU A 14 1.00 -9.06 13.52
CA LEU A 14 1.50 -9.66 12.28
C LEU A 14 0.41 -10.45 11.55
N LEU A 15 -0.43 -11.19 12.29
CA LEU A 15 -1.58 -11.88 11.71
C LEU A 15 -2.63 -10.90 11.14
N ALA A 16 -2.89 -9.80 11.86
CA ALA A 16 -3.85 -8.80 11.44
C ALA A 16 -3.40 -8.01 10.20
N VAL A 17 -2.11 -7.63 10.14
CA VAL A 17 -1.55 -6.85 9.02
C VAL A 17 -1.37 -7.69 7.76
N ALA A 18 -1.14 -9.01 7.90
CA ALA A 18 -1.11 -9.94 6.79
C ALA A 18 -2.49 -10.15 6.14
N SER A 19 -3.58 -9.92 6.87
CA SER A 19 -4.94 -10.07 6.35
C SER A 19 -5.26 -9.02 5.27
N PRO A 20 -5.67 -9.42 4.05
CA PRO A 20 -6.00 -8.50 2.98
C PRO A 20 -7.07 -7.46 3.37
N GLY A 21 -6.94 -6.25 2.84
CA GLY A 21 -7.82 -5.13 3.15
C GLY A 21 -7.49 -3.86 2.35
N PRO A 22 -8.09 -2.72 2.70
CA PRO A 22 -7.87 -1.44 2.02
C PRO A 22 -6.38 -1.04 1.92
N ASP A 23 -5.63 -1.26 3.01
CA ASP A 23 -4.20 -0.91 3.08
C ASP A 23 -3.35 -1.74 2.09
N PHE A 24 -3.65 -3.04 1.97
CA PHE A 24 -3.03 -3.91 0.97
C PHE A 24 -3.37 -3.42 -0.44
N ALA A 25 -4.65 -3.13 -0.71
CA ALA A 25 -5.10 -2.68 -2.03
C ALA A 25 -4.45 -1.37 -2.47
N VAL A 26 -4.34 -0.37 -1.58
CA VAL A 26 -3.72 0.92 -1.92
C VAL A 26 -2.22 0.77 -2.20
N VAL A 27 -1.50 -0.02 -1.39
CA VAL A 27 -0.06 -0.22 -1.57
C VAL A 27 0.23 -0.99 -2.86
N VAL A 28 -0.53 -2.05 -3.13
CA VAL A 28 -0.41 -2.79 -4.40
C VAL A 28 -0.75 -1.90 -5.58
N ARG A 29 -1.84 -1.15 -5.52
CA ARG A 29 -2.25 -0.21 -6.59
C ARG A 29 -1.15 0.81 -6.89
N GLU A 30 -0.59 1.46 -5.88
CA GLU A 30 0.50 2.43 -6.07
C GLU A 30 1.78 1.77 -6.59
N SER A 31 2.08 0.54 -6.15
CA SER A 31 3.23 -0.25 -6.63
C SER A 31 3.11 -0.65 -8.11
N VAL A 32 1.94 -1.13 -8.53
CA VAL A 32 1.67 -1.56 -9.92
C VAL A 32 1.58 -0.35 -10.85
N ALA A 33 0.81 0.67 -10.46
CA ALA A 33 0.50 1.82 -11.31
C ALA A 33 1.68 2.77 -11.48
N HIS A 34 2.40 3.05 -10.39
CA HIS A 34 3.38 4.12 -10.33
C HIS A 34 4.78 3.62 -9.91
N GLY A 35 4.95 2.31 -9.77
CA GLY A 35 6.22 1.66 -9.47
C GLY A 35 6.51 1.52 -7.97
N ARG A 36 7.53 0.70 -7.67
CA ARG A 36 7.90 0.30 -6.29
C ARG A 36 8.16 1.46 -5.33
N LYS A 37 8.72 2.58 -5.83
CA LYS A 37 8.97 3.78 -5.01
C LYS A 37 7.65 4.41 -4.52
N ALA A 38 6.65 4.53 -5.39
CA ALA A 38 5.33 5.03 -4.99
C ALA A 38 4.66 4.09 -3.98
N GLY A 39 4.75 2.78 -4.21
CA GLY A 39 4.33 1.77 -3.24
C GLY A 39 4.98 1.91 -1.86
N THR A 40 6.29 2.18 -1.82
CA THR A 40 7.04 2.41 -0.57
C THR A 40 6.53 3.67 0.15
N TRP A 41 6.32 4.77 -0.57
CA TRP A 41 5.75 5.99 0.03
C TRP A 41 4.34 5.76 0.57
N ALA A 42 3.50 5.02 -0.14
CA ALA A 42 2.18 4.63 0.35
C ALA A 42 2.28 3.77 1.62
N ALA A 43 3.19 2.79 1.67
CA ALA A 43 3.43 1.96 2.85
C ALA A 43 3.89 2.78 4.07
N LEU A 44 4.76 3.78 3.87
CA LEU A 44 5.16 4.72 4.93
C LEU A 44 3.97 5.57 5.41
N GLY A 45 3.08 5.96 4.50
CA GLY A 45 1.82 6.64 4.84
C GLY A 45 0.93 5.78 5.72
N VAL A 46 0.73 4.52 5.34
CA VAL A 46 -0.04 3.53 6.12
C VAL A 46 0.57 3.34 7.51
N GLY A 47 1.89 3.12 7.60
CA GLY A 47 2.59 2.97 8.88
C GLY A 47 2.48 4.21 9.77
N SER A 48 2.53 5.41 9.19
CA SER A 48 2.40 6.66 9.96
C SER A 48 0.98 6.90 10.47
N ALA A 49 -0.04 6.46 9.74
CA ALA A 49 -1.44 6.55 10.17
C ALA A 49 -1.73 5.66 11.40
N ILE A 50 -0.94 4.59 11.62
CA ILE A 50 -1.01 3.77 12.85
C ILE A 50 -0.86 4.62 14.12
N PHE A 51 -0.07 5.69 14.09
CA PHE A 51 0.08 6.57 15.25
C PHE A 51 -1.23 7.29 15.62
N LEU A 52 -2.11 7.57 14.67
CA LEU A 52 -3.45 8.10 14.97
C LEU A 52 -4.24 7.07 15.77
N HIS A 53 -4.25 5.82 15.29
CA HIS A 53 -4.95 4.70 15.91
C HIS A 53 -4.47 4.42 17.33
N VAL A 54 -3.15 4.39 17.51
CA VAL A 54 -2.51 4.26 18.83
C VAL A 54 -2.88 5.43 19.73
N GLY A 55 -2.76 6.66 19.24
CA GLY A 55 -2.97 7.87 20.01
C GLY A 55 -4.36 7.94 20.64
N TYR A 56 -5.42 7.78 19.85
CA TYR A 56 -6.77 7.81 20.42
C TYR A 56 -7.09 6.56 21.26
N SER A 57 -6.47 5.40 20.98
CA SER A 57 -6.71 4.19 21.78
C SER A 57 -6.17 4.37 23.19
N LEU A 58 -4.94 4.89 23.31
CA LEU A 58 -4.31 5.21 24.58
C LEU A 58 -5.13 6.23 25.38
N LEU A 59 -5.51 7.34 24.73
CA LEU A 59 -6.30 8.40 25.37
C LEU A 59 -7.70 7.92 25.76
N GLY A 60 -8.38 7.23 24.85
CA GLY A 60 -9.76 6.77 25.03
C GLY A 60 -9.89 5.72 26.12
N ILE A 61 -8.98 4.74 26.18
CA ILE A 61 -9.01 3.70 27.21
C ILE A 61 -8.74 4.29 28.59
N GLY A 62 -7.81 5.24 28.71
CA GLY A 62 -7.55 5.93 29.98
C GLY A 62 -8.81 6.59 30.56
N ILE A 63 -9.57 7.28 29.71
CA ILE A 63 -10.84 7.92 30.09
C ILE A 63 -11.87 6.86 30.51
N ILE A 64 -12.08 5.82 29.69
CA ILE A 64 -13.12 4.80 29.94
C ILE A 64 -12.85 4.04 31.25
N VAL A 65 -11.59 3.65 31.49
CA VAL A 65 -11.19 2.95 32.71
C VAL A 65 -11.41 3.83 33.95
N SER A 66 -11.20 5.14 33.84
CA SER A 66 -11.43 6.08 34.95
C SER A 66 -12.92 6.30 35.27
N GLN A 67 -13.82 6.09 34.31
CA GLN A 67 -15.23 6.42 34.46
C GLN A 67 -16.10 5.23 34.90
N SER A 68 -15.91 4.03 34.33
CA SER A 68 -16.76 2.88 34.66
C SER A 68 -16.14 1.53 34.29
N ILE A 69 -16.01 0.65 35.28
CA ILE A 69 -15.55 -0.73 35.06
C ILE A 69 -16.53 -1.57 34.25
N VAL A 70 -17.84 -1.29 34.35
CA VAL A 70 -18.87 -1.99 33.56
C VAL A 70 -18.72 -1.64 32.08
N LEU A 71 -18.55 -0.35 31.77
CA LEU A 71 -18.34 0.12 30.40
C LEU A 71 -17.04 -0.44 29.82
N PHE A 72 -15.96 -0.45 30.61
CA PHE A 72 -14.69 -1.06 30.21
C PHE A 72 -14.83 -2.55 29.91
N ASN A 73 -15.51 -3.32 30.77
CA ASN A 73 -15.75 -4.75 30.54
C ASN A 73 -16.63 -5.02 29.31
N ALA A 74 -17.68 -4.22 29.09
CA ALA A 74 -18.50 -4.33 27.89
C ALA A 74 -17.67 -4.09 26.61
N LEU A 75 -16.82 -3.04 26.63
CA LEU A 75 -15.90 -2.76 25.54
C LEU A 75 -14.88 -3.90 25.33
N LYS A 76 -14.33 -4.48 26.40
CA LYS A 76 -13.42 -5.64 26.32
C LYS A 76 -14.06 -6.82 25.60
N TRP A 77 -15.30 -7.17 25.93
CA TRP A 77 -15.99 -8.27 25.28
C TRP A 77 -16.29 -7.98 23.81
N ALA A 78 -16.71 -6.75 23.48
CA ALA A 78 -16.92 -6.33 22.10
C ALA A 78 -15.62 -6.37 21.27
N ALA A 79 -14.53 -5.88 21.83
CA ALA A 79 -13.20 -5.92 21.25
C ALA A 79 -12.69 -7.36 21.03
N ALA A 80 -12.89 -8.24 22.01
CA ALA A 80 -12.49 -9.64 21.91
C ALA A 80 -13.26 -10.35 20.78
N ALA A 81 -14.57 -10.10 20.67
CA ALA A 81 -15.39 -10.61 19.56
C ALA A 81 -14.88 -10.10 18.20
N TYR A 82 -14.45 -8.84 18.13
CA TYR A 82 -13.88 -8.27 16.92
C TYR A 82 -12.53 -8.92 16.54
N LEU A 83 -11.62 -9.12 17.50
CA LEU A 83 -10.34 -9.82 17.26
C LEU A 83 -10.57 -11.26 16.77
N LEU A 84 -11.55 -11.95 17.36
CA LEU A 84 -11.94 -13.29 16.90
C LEU A 84 -12.45 -13.26 15.46
N TYR A 85 -13.32 -12.30 15.13
CA TYR A 85 -13.85 -12.12 13.78
C TYR A 85 -12.73 -11.90 12.75
N ILE A 86 -11.79 -10.98 13.01
CA ILE A 86 -10.68 -10.73 12.07
C ILE A 86 -9.72 -11.92 11.99
N GLY A 87 -9.50 -12.65 13.08
CA GLY A 87 -8.70 -13.87 13.10
C GLY A 87 -9.31 -14.96 12.21
N ILE A 88 -10.61 -15.21 12.34
CA ILE A 88 -11.35 -16.14 11.46
C ILE A 88 -11.31 -15.66 10.01
N LYS A 89 -11.49 -14.36 9.77
CA LYS A 89 -11.41 -13.79 8.42
C LYS A 89 -10.02 -13.95 7.80
N ALA A 90 -8.95 -13.84 8.59
CA ALA A 90 -7.58 -14.08 8.15
C ALA A 90 -7.37 -15.55 7.75
N LEU A 91 -7.83 -16.50 8.58
CA LEU A 91 -7.74 -17.94 8.28
C LEU A 91 -8.59 -18.38 7.07
N ARG A 92 -9.64 -17.63 6.75
CA ARG A 92 -10.54 -17.90 5.60
C ARG A 92 -10.21 -17.03 4.38
N ALA A 93 -9.15 -16.23 4.44
CA ALA A 93 -8.79 -15.36 3.34
C ALA A 93 -8.40 -16.23 2.13
N LYS A 94 -9.10 -16.04 1.02
CA LYS A 94 -8.68 -16.63 -0.26
C LYS A 94 -7.61 -15.74 -0.88
N PRO A 95 -6.63 -16.31 -1.61
CA PRO A 95 -5.73 -15.53 -2.43
C PRO A 95 -6.56 -14.58 -3.29
N ALA A 96 -6.24 -13.29 -3.26
CA ALA A 96 -6.90 -12.33 -4.12
C ALA A 96 -6.70 -12.81 -5.57
N ALA A 97 -7.78 -13.25 -6.22
CA ALA A 97 -7.75 -13.48 -7.65
C ALA A 97 -7.25 -12.18 -8.28
N ALA A 98 -6.22 -12.28 -9.12
CA ALA A 98 -5.82 -11.16 -9.95
C ALA A 98 -7.05 -10.81 -10.80
N THR A 99 -7.81 -9.81 -10.35
CA THR A 99 -8.86 -9.24 -11.19
C THR A 99 -8.12 -8.50 -12.30
N ASP A 100 -7.92 -9.20 -13.40
CA ASP A 100 -7.89 -8.59 -14.71
C ASP A 100 -9.11 -7.65 -14.80
N ASP A 101 -8.93 -6.44 -15.34
CA ASP A 101 -9.96 -5.41 -15.56
C ASP A 101 -10.12 -4.27 -14.54
N ALA A 102 -9.09 -3.94 -13.77
CA ALA A 102 -8.87 -2.51 -13.50
C ALA A 102 -7.85 -2.01 -14.52
N ALA A 103 -8.34 -1.50 -15.66
CA ALA A 103 -7.52 -0.68 -16.55
C ALA A 103 -7.01 0.52 -15.73
N ILE A 104 -5.84 0.35 -15.13
CA ILE A 104 -5.12 1.41 -14.43
C ILE A 104 -4.80 2.42 -15.53
N LYS A 105 -5.66 3.43 -15.68
CA LYS A 105 -5.36 4.63 -16.45
C LYS A 105 -4.23 5.31 -15.71
N ALA A 106 -3.00 4.91 -16.02
CA ALA A 106 -1.80 5.65 -15.66
C ALA A 106 -1.96 7.01 -16.33
N THR A 107 -2.34 8.03 -15.56
CA THR A 107 -2.17 9.40 -16.01
C THR A 107 -0.67 9.61 -16.23
N PRO A 108 -0.22 10.21 -17.34
CA PRO A 108 1.20 10.31 -17.68
C PRO A 108 2.05 11.13 -16.71
N CYS A 109 1.45 11.69 -15.65
CA CYS A 109 2.14 12.51 -14.68
C CYS A 109 2.83 11.63 -13.64
N GLU A 110 4.10 11.91 -13.36
CA GLU A 110 4.83 11.20 -12.31
C GLU A 110 4.07 11.32 -10.97
N ARG A 111 3.73 10.17 -10.39
CA ARG A 111 3.13 10.13 -9.06
C ARG A 111 4.12 10.71 -8.06
N THR A 112 3.75 11.83 -7.43
CA THR A 112 4.60 12.45 -6.42
C THR A 112 4.70 11.59 -5.17
N ALA A 113 5.86 11.61 -4.51
CA ALA A 113 6.10 10.92 -3.24
C ALA A 113 5.05 11.31 -2.18
N ARG A 114 4.79 12.62 -2.06
CA ARG A 114 3.75 13.16 -1.17
C ARG A 114 2.37 12.60 -1.50
N GLY A 115 2.01 12.54 -2.79
CA GLY A 115 0.71 12.03 -3.20
C GLY A 115 0.51 10.55 -2.86
N ALA A 116 1.54 9.73 -3.06
CA ALA A 116 1.50 8.31 -2.69
C ALA A 116 1.44 8.12 -1.16
N TYR A 117 2.24 8.88 -0.41
CA TYR A 117 2.20 8.89 1.05
C TYR A 117 0.82 9.27 1.60
N VAL A 118 0.24 10.38 1.12
CA VAL A 118 -1.10 10.82 1.54
C VAL A 118 -2.15 9.78 1.20
N SER A 119 -2.05 9.12 0.05
CA SER A 119 -2.97 8.03 -0.31
C SER A 119 -2.93 6.90 0.71
N GLY A 120 -1.74 6.46 1.13
CA GLY A 120 -1.61 5.43 2.16
C GLY A 120 -2.12 5.90 3.52
N PHE A 121 -1.71 7.11 3.94
CA PHE A 121 -2.09 7.68 5.23
C PHE A 121 -3.60 7.85 5.38
N VAL A 122 -4.27 8.43 4.39
CA VAL A 122 -5.73 8.63 4.41
C VAL A 122 -6.47 7.30 4.33
N THR A 123 -5.99 6.36 3.50
CA THR A 123 -6.62 5.04 3.37
C THR A 123 -6.62 4.32 4.71
N ASN A 124 -5.48 4.27 5.40
CA ASN A 124 -5.38 3.60 6.70
C ASN A 124 -6.07 4.40 7.81
N GLY A 125 -5.85 5.72 7.90
CA GLY A 125 -6.43 6.56 8.95
C GLY A 125 -7.96 6.55 8.96
N LEU A 126 -8.60 6.36 7.80
CA LEU A 126 -10.06 6.22 7.68
C LEU A 126 -10.52 4.75 7.61
N ASN A 127 -9.62 3.79 7.84
CA ASN A 127 -9.93 2.38 7.73
C ASN A 127 -10.66 1.89 8.99
N PRO A 128 -11.96 1.51 8.90
CA PRO A 128 -12.67 0.99 10.06
C PRO A 128 -12.10 -0.36 10.55
N LYS A 129 -11.43 -1.14 9.67
CA LYS A 129 -10.71 -2.36 10.06
C LYS A 129 -9.55 -2.03 10.99
N ALA A 130 -8.71 -1.06 10.62
CA ALA A 130 -7.59 -0.65 11.44
C ALA A 130 -8.07 -0.05 12.77
N THR A 131 -9.07 0.83 12.71
CA THR A 131 -9.65 1.46 13.91
C THR A 131 -10.12 0.45 14.95
N LEU A 132 -10.98 -0.48 14.53
CA LEU A 132 -11.50 -1.49 15.44
C LEU A 132 -10.41 -2.46 15.91
N PHE A 133 -9.42 -2.77 15.07
CA PHE A 133 -8.28 -3.60 15.46
C PHE A 133 -7.47 -2.98 16.60
N PHE A 134 -7.00 -1.74 16.44
CA PHE A 134 -6.17 -1.10 17.46
C PHE A 134 -6.95 -0.84 18.75
N LEU A 135 -8.20 -0.37 18.65
CA LEU A 135 -9.05 -0.23 19.83
C LEU A 135 -9.17 -1.56 20.57
N SER A 136 -9.37 -2.66 19.84
CA SER A 136 -9.49 -3.97 20.46
C SER A 136 -8.18 -4.48 21.07
N LEU A 137 -7.06 -4.27 20.38
CA LEU A 137 -5.73 -4.65 20.83
C LEU A 137 -5.37 -3.96 22.15
N PHE A 138 -5.56 -2.64 22.23
CA PHE A 138 -5.26 -1.88 23.44
C PHE A 138 -6.24 -2.15 24.59
N THR A 139 -7.48 -2.57 24.29
CA THR A 139 -8.47 -2.87 25.34
C THR A 139 -8.32 -4.29 25.92
N VAL A 140 -8.02 -5.27 25.07
CA VAL A 140 -8.06 -6.70 25.45
C VAL A 140 -6.68 -7.27 25.75
N VAL A 141 -5.67 -6.89 24.95
CA VAL A 141 -4.35 -7.53 24.99
C VAL A 141 -3.38 -6.75 25.86
N ILE A 142 -3.37 -5.42 25.73
CA ILE A 142 -2.48 -4.55 26.50
C ILE A 142 -3.10 -4.29 27.87
N ASN A 143 -2.35 -4.53 28.92
CA ASN A 143 -2.77 -4.22 30.28
C ASN A 143 -2.87 -2.69 30.46
N PRO A 144 -4.03 -2.15 30.89
CA PRO A 144 -4.20 -0.71 31.07
C PRO A 144 -3.27 -0.11 32.14
N HIS A 145 -2.72 -0.93 33.04
CA HIS A 145 -1.74 -0.50 34.04
C HIS A 145 -0.28 -0.54 33.54
N THR A 146 -0.02 -1.02 32.32
CA THR A 146 1.31 -0.95 31.72
C THR A 146 1.72 0.53 31.58
N PRO A 147 2.96 0.93 31.93
CA PRO A 147 3.37 2.33 31.84
C PRO A 147 3.19 2.91 30.43
N LEU A 148 2.73 4.16 30.33
CA LEU A 148 2.41 4.79 29.04
C LEU A 148 3.61 4.79 28.07
N LEU A 149 4.83 4.93 28.59
CA LEU A 149 6.06 4.88 27.78
C LEU A 149 6.23 3.51 27.10
N VAL A 150 5.90 2.42 27.80
CA VAL A 150 5.99 1.05 27.26
C VAL A 150 4.89 0.83 26.22
N GLN A 151 3.66 1.28 26.50
CA GLN A 151 2.56 1.22 25.52
C GLN A 151 2.86 2.05 24.26
N GLY A 152 3.51 3.21 24.43
CA GLY A 152 4.02 4.03 23.32
C GLY A 152 5.09 3.29 22.51
N GLY A 153 5.97 2.55 23.17
CA GLY A 153 6.93 1.65 22.52
C GLY A 153 6.25 0.57 21.67
N TYR A 154 5.16 -0.03 22.16
CA TYR A 154 4.35 -0.95 21.34
C TYR A 154 3.76 -0.23 20.13
N GLY A 155 3.26 1.00 20.31
CA GLY A 155 2.79 1.85 19.22
C GLY A 155 3.83 2.10 18.12
N VAL A 156 5.07 2.41 18.50
CA VAL A 156 6.19 2.58 17.56
C VAL A 156 6.46 1.27 16.81
N TYR A 157 6.50 0.14 17.51
CA TYR A 157 6.62 -1.17 16.88
C TYR A 157 5.50 -1.42 15.85
N LEU A 158 4.24 -1.19 16.23
CA LEU A 158 3.08 -1.42 15.37
C LEU A 158 3.17 -0.58 14.07
N ALA A 159 3.56 0.68 14.19
CA ALA A 159 3.74 1.58 13.03
C ALA A 159 4.87 1.11 12.10
N VAL A 160 6.04 0.79 12.68
CA VAL A 160 7.23 0.37 11.93
C VAL A 160 7.02 -0.99 11.27
N ALA A 161 6.47 -1.96 12.01
CA ALA A 161 6.17 -3.30 11.50
C ALA A 161 5.15 -3.24 10.35
N THR A 162 4.12 -2.39 10.47
CA THR A 162 3.15 -2.15 9.39
C THR A 162 3.82 -1.60 8.13
N ALA A 163 4.64 -0.54 8.28
CA ALA A 163 5.36 0.04 7.15
C ALA A 163 6.29 -0.98 6.49
N ALA A 164 7.05 -1.73 7.29
CA ALA A 164 7.99 -2.75 6.81
C ALA A 164 7.27 -3.87 6.06
N TRP A 165 6.17 -4.39 6.62
CA TRP A 165 5.32 -5.40 5.99
C TRP A 165 4.82 -4.93 4.61
N PHE A 166 4.26 -3.73 4.53
CA PHE A 166 3.75 -3.22 3.26
C PHE A 166 4.85 -2.82 2.27
N CYS A 167 6.04 -2.41 2.75
CA CYS A 167 7.21 -2.26 1.88
C CYS A 167 7.63 -3.61 1.27
N LEU A 168 7.60 -4.69 2.06
CA LEU A 168 7.86 -6.05 1.57
C LEU A 168 6.83 -6.48 0.53
N VAL A 169 5.54 -6.25 0.77
CA VAL A 169 4.46 -6.49 -0.21
C VAL A 169 4.68 -5.69 -1.49
N GLY A 170 4.95 -4.39 -1.39
CA GLY A 170 5.21 -3.55 -2.57
C GLY A 170 6.49 -3.96 -3.33
N ALA A 171 7.43 -4.64 -2.67
CA ALA A 171 8.65 -5.14 -3.29
C ALA A 171 8.45 -6.42 -4.11
N THR A 172 7.48 -7.27 -3.74
CA THR A 172 7.16 -8.51 -4.47
C THR A 172 6.26 -8.28 -5.68
N VAL A 173 5.55 -7.14 -5.70
CA VAL A 173 4.68 -6.74 -6.81
C VAL A 173 5.48 -6.23 -8.02
N GLN A 174 5.19 -6.77 -9.21
CA GLN A 174 5.83 -6.35 -10.45
C GLN A 174 5.22 -5.03 -10.94
N PRO A 175 6.04 -4.01 -11.28
CA PRO A 175 5.55 -2.77 -11.86
C PRO A 175 4.91 -3.02 -13.23
N GLY A 176 3.74 -2.42 -13.46
CA GLY A 176 3.03 -2.53 -14.74
C GLY A 176 3.76 -1.85 -15.90
N PRO A 177 3.33 -2.09 -17.16
CA PRO A 177 3.96 -1.54 -18.36
C PRO A 177 4.08 0.00 -18.38
N GLY A 178 3.11 0.71 -17.80
CA GLY A 178 3.10 2.17 -17.71
C GLY A 178 4.23 2.72 -16.83
N ALA A 179 4.48 2.11 -15.67
CA ALA A 179 5.57 2.50 -14.78
C ALA A 179 6.97 2.25 -15.41
N ARG A 180 7.10 1.24 -16.27
CA ARG A 180 8.34 0.98 -17.01
C ARG A 180 8.62 2.05 -18.07
N ARG A 181 7.58 2.51 -18.79
CA ARG A 181 7.72 3.54 -19.84
C ARG A 181 8.17 4.90 -19.27
N ILE A 182 7.63 5.33 -18.12
CA ILE A 182 8.06 6.57 -17.46
C ILE A 182 9.55 6.50 -17.08
N ARG A 183 9.99 5.35 -16.54
CA ARG A 183 11.40 5.14 -16.15
C ARG A 183 12.35 5.08 -17.35
N ALA A 184 11.89 4.57 -18.50
CA ALA A 184 12.64 4.55 -19.75
C ALA A 184 12.75 5.95 -20.39
N HIS A 185 11.67 6.73 -20.39
CA HIS A 185 11.69 8.11 -20.90
C HIS A 185 12.49 9.05 -20.00
N GLY A 186 12.38 8.95 -18.66
CA GLY A 186 13.18 9.76 -17.73
C GLY A 186 14.69 9.47 -17.77
N ALA A 187 15.09 8.25 -18.18
CA ALA A 187 16.50 7.91 -18.39
C ALA A 187 17.09 8.52 -19.67
N LEU A 188 16.25 8.75 -20.69
CA LEU A 188 16.63 9.39 -21.95
C LEU A 188 16.67 10.92 -21.85
N VAL A 189 15.93 11.51 -20.91
CA VAL A 189 15.94 12.96 -20.62
C VAL A 189 16.92 13.29 -19.48
N ARG A 190 18.14 12.74 -19.53
CA ARG A 190 19.25 13.30 -18.76
C ARG A 190 19.77 14.53 -19.51
N PRO A 191 19.76 15.74 -18.93
CA PRO A 191 20.31 16.91 -19.61
C PRO A 191 21.83 16.77 -19.69
N GLY A 192 22.33 16.42 -20.87
CA GLY A 192 23.73 16.60 -21.21
C GLY A 192 24.07 18.08 -21.09
N HIS A 193 25.05 18.40 -20.25
CA HIS A 193 25.70 19.69 -20.27
C HIS A 193 26.24 19.98 -21.69
N GLY A 194 25.67 20.99 -22.35
CA GLY A 194 26.04 21.41 -23.70
C GLY A 194 25.76 22.89 -23.88
N ARG A 195 26.81 23.62 -24.21
CA ARG A 195 26.95 25.08 -24.21
C ARG A 195 26.08 25.83 -25.24
N ARG A 196 25.84 27.11 -24.92
CA ARG A 196 25.69 28.30 -25.79
C ARG A 196 25.82 28.11 -27.31
N ALA A 197 24.89 28.74 -28.05
CA ALA A 197 25.07 29.63 -29.22
C ALA A 197 23.77 29.55 -30.06
N ASP A 198 22.91 30.57 -30.04
CA ASP A 198 22.91 31.80 -30.86
C ASP A 198 21.98 31.70 -32.10
N ARG A 199 20.99 32.59 -32.06
CA ARG A 199 20.40 33.44 -33.11
C ARG A 199 20.11 32.95 -34.54
N ALA A 200 18.98 33.52 -35.00
CA ALA A 200 18.51 33.78 -36.37
C ALA A 200 17.94 32.56 -37.12
N GLY A 201 16.81 32.60 -37.81
CA GLY A 201 15.90 33.66 -38.24
C GLY A 201 15.13 33.14 -39.47
N HIS A 202 13.94 33.67 -39.77
CA HIS A 202 13.17 33.50 -41.03
C HIS A 202 12.67 32.08 -41.38
N GLN A 203 11.57 31.82 -42.08
CA GLN A 203 10.30 32.49 -42.42
C GLN A 203 9.47 31.41 -43.18
N THR A 204 8.13 31.42 -43.03
CA THR A 204 7.08 31.00 -43.99
C THR A 204 7.20 29.73 -44.86
N GLY A 205 6.13 28.93 -44.87
CA GLY A 205 5.83 28.00 -45.97
C GLY A 205 4.61 27.13 -45.68
N ALA A 206 3.50 27.42 -46.34
CA ALA A 206 2.28 26.64 -46.32
C ALA A 206 2.45 25.32 -47.10
N ASP A 207 1.92 24.21 -46.59
CA ASP A 207 1.31 23.19 -47.45
C ASP A 207 0.27 22.36 -46.67
N ARG A 208 -0.91 22.20 -47.27
CA ARG A 208 -2.01 21.35 -46.80
C ARG A 208 -2.10 20.17 -47.76
N GLY A 209 -1.67 18.99 -47.31
CA GLY A 209 -1.78 17.70 -48.02
C GLY A 209 -2.01 16.54 -47.04
N PRO A 210 -2.56 15.39 -47.49
CA PRO A 210 -3.54 14.61 -46.72
C PRO A 210 -2.93 13.67 -45.66
N LEU A 211 -3.42 13.80 -44.43
CA LEU A 211 -2.93 13.19 -43.19
C LEU A 211 -3.37 11.73 -42.93
N ASN A 212 -3.80 10.99 -43.96
CA ASN A 212 -4.74 9.88 -43.73
C ASN A 212 -4.22 8.47 -44.09
N ALA A 213 -3.03 8.34 -44.69
CA ALA A 213 -2.51 7.06 -45.17
C ALA A 213 -1.52 6.40 -44.19
N GLU A 214 -0.56 7.16 -43.64
CA GLU A 214 0.45 6.61 -42.71
C GLU A 214 -0.14 6.24 -41.33
N PHE A 215 -1.20 6.93 -40.90
CA PHE A 215 -1.89 6.62 -39.64
C PHE A 215 -2.64 5.27 -39.68
N ARG A 216 -3.08 4.83 -40.86
CA ARG A 216 -3.77 3.54 -41.03
C ARG A 216 -2.80 2.36 -40.99
N LEU A 217 -1.56 2.54 -41.45
CA LEU A 217 -0.51 1.50 -41.40
C LEU A 217 0.05 1.33 -39.99
N ALA A 218 0.22 2.41 -39.22
CA ALA A 218 0.64 2.34 -37.82
C ALA A 218 -0.40 1.67 -36.91
N TYR A 219 -1.69 1.83 -37.21
CA TYR A 219 -2.78 1.23 -36.44
C TYR A 219 -2.99 -0.27 -36.75
N ALA A 220 -2.68 -0.71 -37.98
CA ALA A 220 -2.78 -2.11 -38.39
C ALA A 220 -1.67 -3.00 -37.78
N ALA A 221 -0.48 -2.44 -37.51
CA ALA A 221 0.65 -3.19 -36.93
C ALA A 221 0.48 -3.55 -35.43
N VAL A 222 -0.54 -3.01 -34.76
CA VAL A 222 -0.81 -3.25 -33.34
C VAL A 222 -1.93 -4.28 -33.11
N ARG A 223 -2.64 -4.70 -34.17
CA ARG A 223 -3.80 -5.59 -34.04
C ARG A 223 -3.48 -6.98 -34.61
N THR A 224 -3.25 -7.92 -33.68
CA THR A 224 -3.33 -9.40 -33.74
C THR A 224 -2.08 -10.23 -34.09
N PRO A 225 -1.89 -11.41 -33.44
CA PRO A 225 -2.27 -11.72 -32.06
C PRO A 225 -1.25 -12.56 -31.25
N LEU A 226 -1.37 -12.38 -29.93
CA LEU A 226 -1.30 -13.40 -28.88
C LEU A 226 -1.45 -14.85 -29.38
N ALA A 227 -0.34 -15.58 -29.49
CA ALA A 227 -0.38 -17.04 -29.58
C ALA A 227 0.80 -17.78 -28.93
N ASP A 228 1.92 -17.12 -28.59
CA ASP A 228 3.18 -17.86 -28.36
C ASP A 228 3.91 -17.58 -27.03
N SER A 229 3.22 -17.13 -25.99
CA SER A 229 3.87 -16.77 -24.70
C SER A 229 3.32 -17.47 -23.46
N ALA A 230 2.52 -18.52 -23.63
CA ALA A 230 2.00 -19.34 -22.53
C ALA A 230 3.03 -20.30 -21.89
N GLY A 231 4.31 -20.27 -22.31
CA GLY A 231 5.30 -21.27 -21.91
C GLY A 231 6.41 -20.84 -20.94
N ARG A 232 6.47 -19.59 -20.48
CA ARG A 232 7.66 -19.05 -19.76
C ARG A 232 7.40 -18.36 -18.42
N LEU A 233 6.40 -18.79 -17.66
CA LEU A 233 6.30 -18.42 -16.24
C LEU A 233 6.91 -19.54 -15.39
N GLY A 234 8.14 -19.30 -14.94
CA GLY A 234 8.90 -20.21 -14.10
C GLY A 234 8.15 -20.55 -12.80
N LYS A 235 8.03 -21.85 -12.54
CA LYS A 235 7.38 -22.45 -11.36
C LYS A 235 7.92 -21.92 -10.01
N SER A 236 9.10 -21.29 -10.00
CA SER A 236 9.74 -20.73 -8.80
C SER A 236 9.03 -19.50 -8.24
N SER A 237 8.34 -18.70 -9.06
CA SER A 237 7.59 -17.51 -8.59
C SER A 237 6.23 -17.88 -7.99
N LEU A 238 5.63 -18.99 -8.45
CA LEU A 238 4.37 -19.52 -7.91
C LEU A 238 4.57 -20.15 -6.53
N LEU A 239 5.74 -20.75 -6.27
CA LEU A 239 6.06 -21.39 -4.99
C LEU A 239 6.21 -20.38 -3.84
N LEU A 240 6.72 -19.18 -4.11
CA LEU A 240 6.85 -18.13 -3.09
C LEU A 240 5.54 -17.41 -2.78
N ILE A 241 4.58 -17.39 -3.72
CA ILE A 241 3.23 -16.87 -3.48
C ILE A 241 2.41 -17.88 -2.67
N SER A 242 2.65 -19.19 -2.86
CA SER A 242 1.96 -20.24 -2.12
C SER A 242 2.48 -20.42 -0.68
N LEU A 243 3.66 -19.90 -0.34
CA LEU A 243 4.24 -20.00 1.02
C LEU A 243 3.80 -18.84 1.94
N ALA A 244 3.08 -17.85 1.40
CA ALA A 244 2.57 -16.67 2.11
C ALA A 244 1.02 -16.62 2.16
N ALA A 245 0.36 -17.73 1.86
CA ALA A 245 -1.08 -17.96 1.99
C ALA A 245 -1.33 -19.02 3.08
#